data_AF-A0A8T2JIM0-F1
#
_entry.id   AF-A0A8T2JIM0-F1
#
_cell.length_a   1.000
_cell.length_b   1.000
_cell.length_c   1.000
_cell.angle_alpha   90.00
_cell.angle_beta   90.00
_cell.angle_gamma   90.00
#
_symmetry.space_group_name_H-M   'P 1'
#
loop_
_entity.id
_entity.type
_entity.pdbx_description
1 polymer ?
#
loop_
_entity_poly.entity_id
_entity_poly.type
_entity_poly.pdbx_seq_one_letter_code
_entity_poly.pdbx_strand_id
1 'polypeptide(L)'
;MAAETAGNVIGADGAAKDEGERQVVSERTQQCSAFSSITGCDQAVAQCYLAENDWDMERAVNSYFEPGVESFKSEATSKSADSIMEEDMPGIAHSTCIDLTGDDGDVAVATKQVLPENNPTTLNTKDESHFSFLTWNIDGLDQSNLSERARGVCSYLALYSPDVVFLQEVIPPYYEYLKKRAVSYTIIAGNEDGYFTAMMLKKSRVKLIAQRIVPYPSTAMLRNLLVADVSISGNNVCLMTSHLESTKSHSKERLNQMDVVIKTILDAPPSSTVIFGGDTNLRDQEASTTFVWSP
;
A
#
# COMPACT_ATOMS: atom_id res chain seq x y z
N MET A 1 3.72 -46.36 -69.74
CA MET A 1 3.45 -44.97 -69.35
C MET A 1 2.92 -45.01 -67.92
N ALA A 2 3.79 -44.79 -66.94
CA ALA A 2 3.42 -44.79 -65.53
C ALA A 2 3.21 -43.33 -65.08
N ALA A 3 2.10 -43.09 -64.39
CA ALA A 3 1.77 -41.84 -63.72
C ALA A 3 2.40 -41.85 -62.33
N GLU A 4 2.99 -40.73 -61.91
CA GLU A 4 3.60 -40.54 -60.60
C GLU A 4 2.86 -39.42 -59.86
N THR A 5 2.27 -39.77 -58.73
CA THR A 5 1.47 -38.90 -57.86
C THR A 5 2.39 -38.32 -56.78
N ALA A 6 2.61 -37.01 -56.78
CA ALA A 6 3.36 -36.33 -55.73
C ALA A 6 2.49 -36.14 -54.47
N GLY A 7 2.82 -36.87 -53.41
CA GLY A 7 2.26 -36.72 -52.08
C GLY A 7 2.93 -35.59 -51.30
N ASN A 8 2.12 -34.67 -50.80
CA ASN A 8 2.49 -33.52 -49.98
C ASN A 8 2.82 -33.98 -48.54
N VAL A 9 4.08 -33.82 -48.10
CA VAL A 9 4.51 -34.04 -46.70
C VAL A 9 4.81 -32.68 -46.09
N ILE A 10 3.84 -32.10 -45.40
CA ILE A 10 4.03 -30.91 -44.55
C ILE A 10 3.24 -31.19 -43.26
N GLY A 11 3.89 -31.20 -42.10
CA GLY A 11 3.15 -31.12 -40.82
C GLY A 11 3.61 -31.98 -39.64
N ALA A 12 4.90 -32.31 -39.48
CA ALA A 12 5.38 -32.94 -38.23
C ALA A 12 6.23 -32.01 -37.36
N ASP A 13 7.01 -31.10 -37.96
CA ASP A 13 8.05 -30.33 -37.26
C ASP A 13 7.51 -29.04 -36.57
N GLY A 14 6.35 -28.53 -37.01
CA GLY A 14 5.70 -27.35 -36.42
C GLY A 14 4.86 -27.69 -35.18
N ALA A 15 4.33 -28.91 -35.08
CA ALA A 15 3.48 -29.33 -33.97
C ALA A 15 4.29 -29.55 -32.67
N ALA A 16 5.48 -30.14 -32.78
CA ALA A 16 6.35 -30.39 -31.63
C ALA A 16 6.90 -29.10 -30.99
N LYS A 17 7.12 -28.04 -31.78
CA LYS A 17 7.52 -26.71 -31.26
C LYS A 17 6.38 -25.99 -30.56
N ASP A 18 5.17 -26.03 -31.12
CA ASP A 18 3.98 -25.39 -30.52
C ASP A 18 3.56 -26.07 -29.20
N GLU A 19 3.76 -27.38 -29.09
CA GLU A 19 3.54 -28.13 -27.84
C GLU A 19 4.57 -27.79 -26.75
N GLY A 20 5.85 -27.66 -27.11
CA GLY A 20 6.91 -27.26 -26.18
C GLY A 20 6.73 -25.83 -25.65
N GLU A 21 6.32 -24.89 -26.49
CA GLU A 21 6.04 -23.50 -26.08
C GLU A 21 4.80 -23.41 -25.16
N ARG A 22 3.73 -24.16 -25.45
CA ARG A 22 2.56 -24.24 -24.56
C ARG A 22 2.89 -24.84 -23.20
N GLN A 23 3.74 -25.85 -23.17
CA GLN A 23 4.14 -26.51 -21.93
C GLN A 23 4.94 -25.54 -21.04
N VAL A 24 5.90 -24.81 -21.61
CA VAL A 24 6.69 -23.80 -20.88
C VAL A 24 5.79 -22.67 -20.36
N VAL A 25 4.80 -22.21 -21.13
CA VAL A 25 3.85 -21.17 -20.69
C VAL A 25 2.97 -21.67 -19.55
N SER A 26 2.52 -22.93 -19.61
CA SER A 26 1.72 -23.57 -18.55
C SER A 26 2.53 -23.69 -17.25
N GLU A 27 3.77 -24.15 -17.32
CA GLU A 27 4.68 -24.30 -16.17
C GLU A 27 4.97 -22.95 -15.51
N ARG A 28 5.27 -21.92 -16.31
CA ARG A 28 5.50 -20.55 -15.83
C ARG A 28 4.27 -19.96 -15.13
N THR A 29 3.09 -20.19 -15.69
CA THR A 29 1.82 -19.74 -15.07
C THR A 29 1.60 -20.42 -13.71
N GLN A 30 1.92 -21.71 -13.61
CA GLN A 30 1.83 -22.46 -12.36
C GLN A 30 2.84 -21.96 -11.32
N GLN A 31 4.07 -21.65 -11.73
CA GLN A 31 5.10 -21.06 -10.85
C GLN A 31 4.68 -19.68 -10.34
N CYS A 32 4.11 -18.82 -11.18
CA CYS A 32 3.56 -17.53 -10.73
C CYS A 32 2.45 -17.70 -9.70
N SER A 33 1.57 -18.70 -9.88
CA SER A 33 0.50 -19.02 -8.93
C SER A 33 1.05 -19.54 -7.59
N ALA A 34 2.06 -20.43 -7.64
CA ALA A 34 2.72 -20.96 -6.45
C ALA A 34 3.47 -19.86 -5.68
N PHE A 35 4.25 -19.04 -6.38
CA PHE A 35 4.93 -17.88 -5.81
C PHE A 35 3.92 -16.93 -5.13
N SER A 36 2.86 -16.57 -5.83
CA SER A 36 1.79 -15.69 -5.32
C SER A 36 1.13 -16.29 -4.06
N SER A 37 0.93 -17.61 -4.02
CA SER A 37 0.39 -18.30 -2.85
C SER A 37 1.34 -18.32 -1.65
N ILE A 38 2.65 -18.42 -1.88
CA ILE A 38 3.69 -18.41 -0.83
C ILE A 38 3.91 -17.00 -0.27
N THR A 39 3.90 -16.00 -1.15
CA THR A 39 4.31 -14.62 -0.82
C THR A 39 3.15 -13.67 -0.55
N GLY A 40 1.93 -14.06 -0.90
CA GLY A 40 0.72 -13.23 -0.82
C GLY A 40 0.65 -12.11 -1.86
N CYS A 41 1.58 -12.04 -2.82
CA CYS A 41 1.59 -11.00 -3.86
C CYS A 41 0.68 -11.35 -5.04
N ASP A 42 0.44 -10.40 -5.94
CA ASP A 42 -0.28 -10.69 -7.19
C ASP A 42 0.60 -11.45 -8.21
N GLN A 43 -0.04 -12.09 -9.20
CA GLN A 43 0.65 -12.90 -10.20
C GLN A 43 1.57 -12.09 -11.14
N ALA A 44 1.32 -10.78 -11.32
CA ALA A 44 2.19 -9.94 -12.14
C ALA A 44 3.50 -9.62 -11.40
N VAL A 45 3.42 -9.36 -10.09
CA VAL A 45 4.60 -9.23 -9.22
C VAL A 45 5.36 -10.54 -9.14
N ALA A 46 4.67 -11.67 -8.98
CA ALA A 46 5.29 -12.99 -8.99
C ALA A 46 6.09 -13.24 -10.29
N GLN A 47 5.53 -12.85 -11.43
CA GLN A 47 6.18 -12.99 -12.73
C GLN A 47 7.47 -12.15 -12.82
N CYS A 48 7.49 -10.93 -12.29
CA CYS A 48 8.70 -10.10 -12.26
C CYS A 48 9.82 -10.76 -11.44
N TYR A 49 9.53 -11.18 -10.21
CA TYR A 49 10.52 -11.81 -9.33
C TYR A 49 11.03 -13.14 -9.88
N LEU A 50 10.15 -13.96 -10.46
CA LEU A 50 10.55 -15.22 -11.09
C LEU A 50 11.42 -14.96 -12.33
N ALA A 51 11.07 -13.98 -13.18
CA ALA A 51 11.84 -13.66 -14.37
C ALA A 51 13.24 -13.11 -14.05
N GLU A 52 13.37 -12.31 -12.98
CA GLU A 52 14.64 -11.73 -12.53
C GLU A 52 15.57 -12.76 -11.86
N ASN A 53 15.03 -13.90 -11.43
CA ASN A 53 15.76 -14.95 -10.72
C ASN A 53 15.80 -16.27 -11.50
N ASP A 54 15.86 -16.20 -12.83
CA ASP A 54 15.98 -17.36 -13.73
C ASP A 54 14.88 -18.43 -13.56
N TRP A 55 13.69 -18.01 -13.11
CA TRP A 55 12.56 -18.88 -12.75
C TRP A 55 12.88 -19.90 -11.64
N ASP A 56 13.92 -19.64 -10.85
CA ASP A 56 14.25 -20.39 -9.65
C ASP A 56 13.33 -19.93 -8.50
N MET A 57 12.46 -20.85 -8.07
CA MET A 57 11.41 -20.57 -7.09
C MET A 57 11.98 -20.14 -5.75
N GLU A 58 13.02 -20.83 -5.27
CA GLU A 58 13.63 -20.58 -3.97
C GLU A 58 14.40 -19.27 -3.98
N ARG A 59 15.18 -19.01 -5.04
CA ARG A 59 15.90 -17.74 -5.20
C ARG A 59 14.95 -16.56 -5.35
N ALA A 60 13.86 -16.69 -6.12
CA ALA A 60 12.88 -15.64 -6.29
C ALA A 60 12.15 -15.32 -4.98
N VAL A 61 11.80 -16.35 -4.20
CA VAL A 61 11.18 -16.19 -2.86
C VAL A 61 12.16 -15.56 -1.88
N ASN A 62 13.42 -16.01 -1.88
CA ASN A 62 14.46 -15.42 -1.05
C ASN A 62 14.71 -13.96 -1.44
N SER A 63 14.78 -13.61 -2.72
CA SER A 63 14.89 -12.23 -3.21
C SER A 63 13.68 -11.37 -2.82
N TYR A 64 12.47 -11.94 -2.84
CA TYR A 64 11.26 -11.26 -2.40
C TYR A 64 11.28 -10.93 -0.91
N PHE A 65 11.75 -11.88 -0.10
CA PHE A 65 11.84 -11.77 1.35
C PHE A 65 13.16 -11.16 1.85
N GLU A 66 14.16 -11.02 0.99
CA GLU A 66 15.39 -10.33 1.32
C GLU A 66 15.04 -8.87 1.61
N PRO A 67 15.42 -8.37 2.80
CA PRO A 67 15.34 -6.94 3.06
C PRO A 67 16.19 -6.26 1.99
N GLY A 68 15.66 -5.23 1.35
CA GLY A 68 16.49 -4.35 0.52
C GLY A 68 17.49 -3.63 1.43
N VAL A 69 18.58 -4.30 1.80
CA VAL A 69 19.61 -3.82 2.74
C VAL A 69 20.27 -2.55 2.20
N GLU A 70 20.12 -2.27 0.90
CA GLU A 70 20.73 -1.12 0.24
C GLU A 70 19.87 0.14 0.25
N SER A 71 18.55 0.07 0.49
CA SER A 71 17.70 1.26 0.34
C SER A 71 17.60 2.16 1.58
N PHE A 72 18.09 1.68 2.74
CA PHE A 72 18.06 2.42 4.01
C PHE A 72 19.47 2.72 4.56
N LYS A 73 20.53 2.27 3.88
CA LYS A 73 21.93 2.51 4.28
C LYS A 73 22.60 3.51 3.36
N SER A 74 22.35 4.79 3.62
CA SER A 74 23.17 5.94 3.21
C SER A 74 22.81 7.02 4.23
N GLU A 75 23.65 7.45 5.17
CA GLU A 75 25.06 7.80 5.06
C GLU A 75 25.66 7.84 6.49
N ALA A 76 26.41 6.83 6.91
CA ALA A 76 27.38 6.94 8.01
C ALA A 76 28.32 5.71 8.06
N THR A 77 29.61 6.01 7.92
CA THR A 77 30.78 5.21 8.35
C THR A 77 31.12 3.91 7.61
N SER A 78 32.13 4.04 6.77
CA SER A 78 33.05 3.01 6.30
C SER A 78 33.89 2.36 7.43
N LYS A 79 34.29 1.10 7.18
CA LYS A 79 35.15 0.15 7.95
C LYS A 79 34.34 -0.70 8.93
N SER A 80 34.41 -2.03 8.95
CA SER A 80 35.42 -3.00 8.50
C SER A 80 34.77 -4.38 8.36
N ALA A 81 35.33 -5.21 7.47
CA ALA A 81 35.06 -6.64 7.44
C ALA A 81 35.52 -7.29 8.75
N ASP A 82 34.68 -8.13 9.35
CA ASP A 82 35.10 -9.44 9.87
C ASP A 82 33.92 -10.29 10.36
N SER A 83 33.90 -11.52 9.86
CA SER A 83 33.64 -12.80 10.53
C SER A 83 32.29 -13.10 11.18
N ILE A 84 31.69 -14.15 10.62
CA ILE A 84 30.54 -14.96 11.04
C ILE A 84 30.71 -15.51 12.46
N MET A 85 29.65 -15.43 13.26
CA MET A 85 29.32 -16.44 14.28
C MET A 85 27.83 -16.75 14.17
N GLU A 86 27.54 -18.00 13.77
CA GLU A 86 26.23 -18.62 13.87
C GLU A 86 25.92 -18.85 15.36
N GLU A 87 24.80 -18.32 15.84
CA GLU A 87 24.16 -18.82 17.06
C GLU A 87 22.72 -19.21 16.75
N ASP A 88 22.39 -20.44 17.15
CA ASP A 88 21.14 -21.16 16.97
C ASP A 88 19.91 -20.36 17.45
N MET A 89 18.96 -20.15 16.54
CA MET A 89 17.63 -19.63 16.86
C MET A 89 16.63 -20.79 17.03
N PRO A 90 15.90 -20.88 18.17
CA PRO A 90 14.84 -21.86 18.32
C PRO A 90 13.63 -21.49 17.45
N GLY A 91 12.99 -22.55 16.93
CA GLY A 91 11.96 -22.56 15.89
C GLY A 91 10.93 -21.44 15.89
N ILE A 92 10.80 -20.81 14.72
CA ILE A 92 9.74 -19.87 14.35
C ILE A 92 8.42 -20.63 14.31
N ALA A 93 7.61 -20.47 15.36
CA ALA A 93 6.18 -20.72 15.25
C ALA A 93 5.57 -19.61 14.39
N HIS A 94 4.95 -20.00 13.27
CA HIS A 94 4.13 -19.13 12.43
C HIS A 94 3.20 -18.27 13.30
N SER A 95 3.50 -16.97 13.43
CA SER A 95 2.56 -16.02 14.00
C SER A 95 1.55 -15.67 12.93
N THR A 96 0.42 -16.37 12.96
CA THR A 96 -0.82 -15.95 12.30
C THR A 96 -1.11 -14.51 12.73
N CYS A 97 -1.27 -13.60 11.78
CA CYS A 97 -1.69 -12.24 12.06
C CYS A 97 -3.02 -12.27 12.83
N ILE A 98 -3.00 -11.83 14.08
CA ILE A 98 -4.21 -11.75 14.90
C ILE A 98 -4.98 -10.50 14.44
N ASP A 99 -6.10 -10.75 13.78
CA ASP A 99 -7.08 -9.71 13.43
C ASP A 99 -7.88 -9.35 14.69
N LEU A 100 -7.73 -8.11 15.16
CA LEU A 100 -8.38 -7.62 16.38
C LEU A 100 -9.69 -6.87 16.08
N THR A 101 -10.23 -6.96 14.86
CA THR A 101 -11.53 -6.34 14.52
C THR A 101 -12.73 -7.27 14.76
N GLY A 102 -12.58 -8.26 15.64
CA GLY A 102 -13.70 -9.07 16.12
C GLY A 102 -14.68 -8.22 16.90
N ASP A 103 -15.80 -7.87 16.27
CA ASP A 103 -16.95 -7.22 16.90
C ASP A 103 -17.61 -8.23 17.86
N ASP A 104 -17.38 -8.08 19.17
CA ASP A 104 -18.13 -8.76 20.21
C ASP A 104 -19.53 -8.14 20.29
N GLY A 105 -20.43 -8.60 19.42
CA GLY A 105 -21.83 -8.20 19.36
C GLY A 105 -22.76 -9.42 19.25
N ASP A 106 -23.27 -9.87 20.38
CA ASP A 106 -24.37 -10.84 20.51
C ASP A 106 -25.58 -10.48 19.63
N VAL A 107 -25.86 -11.26 18.56
CA VAL A 107 -27.25 -11.52 18.11
C VAL A 107 -27.40 -12.90 17.46
N ALA A 108 -27.98 -13.81 18.25
CA ALA A 108 -28.89 -14.92 17.91
C ALA A 108 -28.69 -15.76 16.63
N VAL A 109 -28.45 -17.06 16.88
CA VAL A 109 -28.68 -18.20 15.99
C VAL A 109 -30.11 -18.23 15.44
N ALA A 110 -30.26 -18.28 14.12
CA ALA A 110 -31.35 -18.98 13.46
C ALA A 110 -30.92 -19.52 12.09
N THR A 111 -30.86 -20.85 12.00
CA THR A 111 -30.59 -21.65 10.82
C THR A 111 -31.68 -21.53 9.75
N LYS A 112 -31.28 -21.37 8.49
CA LYS A 112 -31.80 -22.17 7.36
C LYS A 112 -30.97 -21.95 6.09
N GLN A 113 -30.34 -23.02 5.64
CA GLN A 113 -29.73 -23.17 4.33
C GLN A 113 -30.79 -23.07 3.22
N VAL A 114 -30.52 -22.27 2.20
CA VAL A 114 -30.99 -22.49 0.82
C VAL A 114 -29.86 -22.04 -0.11
N LEU A 115 -29.28 -22.98 -0.85
CA LEU A 115 -28.33 -22.74 -1.96
C LEU A 115 -29.07 -22.12 -3.15
N PRO A 116 -28.41 -21.27 -3.96
CA PRO A 116 -28.69 -21.27 -5.38
C PRO A 116 -27.45 -21.51 -6.25
N GLU A 117 -27.66 -22.49 -7.11
CA GLU A 117 -27.12 -22.86 -8.42
C GLU A 117 -26.13 -21.91 -9.15
N ASN A 118 -25.09 -22.58 -9.66
CA ASN A 118 -24.15 -22.24 -10.72
C ASN A 118 -24.54 -21.10 -11.68
N ASN A 119 -23.75 -20.03 -11.67
CA ASN A 119 -23.56 -19.17 -12.83
C ASN A 119 -22.07 -18.77 -12.94
N PRO A 120 -21.29 -19.24 -13.92
CA PRO A 120 -19.86 -18.93 -14.02
C PRO A 120 -19.68 -17.58 -14.72
N THR A 121 -20.11 -16.48 -14.10
CA THR A 121 -19.79 -15.12 -14.56
C THR A 121 -19.94 -14.07 -13.47
N THR A 122 -19.39 -14.30 -12.28
CA THR A 122 -19.10 -13.22 -11.33
C THR A 122 -17.65 -12.79 -11.49
N LEU A 123 -17.37 -12.02 -12.54
CA LEU A 123 -16.28 -11.06 -12.46
C LEU A 123 -16.50 -10.28 -11.16
N ASN A 124 -15.50 -10.27 -10.26
CA ASN A 124 -15.47 -9.48 -9.04
C ASN A 124 -15.76 -8.00 -9.39
N THR A 125 -17.03 -7.64 -9.45
CA THR A 125 -17.47 -6.25 -9.42
C THR A 125 -17.18 -5.83 -7.99
N LYS A 126 -16.00 -5.20 -7.80
CA LYS A 126 -15.70 -4.56 -6.52
C LYS A 126 -16.89 -3.68 -6.20
N ASP A 127 -17.41 -3.83 -4.99
CA ASP A 127 -18.51 -3.01 -4.52
C ASP A 127 -18.09 -1.54 -4.61
N GLU A 128 -18.67 -0.81 -5.57
CA GLU A 128 -18.41 0.60 -5.81
C GLU A 128 -19.12 1.47 -4.76
N SER A 129 -19.91 0.88 -3.85
CA SER A 129 -20.57 1.60 -2.76
C SER A 129 -19.71 1.76 -1.50
N HIS A 130 -18.65 0.96 -1.35
CA HIS A 130 -17.79 0.98 -0.16
C HIS A 130 -16.49 1.76 -0.41
N PHE A 131 -16.12 2.65 0.51
CA PHE A 131 -14.86 3.38 0.49
C PHE A 131 -14.08 3.08 1.77
N SER A 132 -12.84 2.61 1.64
CA SER A 132 -11.95 2.36 2.78
C SER A 132 -10.79 3.33 2.83
N PHE A 133 -10.48 3.82 4.04
CA PHE A 133 -9.36 4.71 4.27
C PHE A 133 -8.55 4.26 5.48
N LEU A 134 -7.26 4.55 5.47
CA LEU A 134 -6.33 4.31 6.58
C LEU A 134 -5.57 5.61 6.87
N THR A 135 -5.37 5.93 8.14
CA THR A 135 -4.42 6.98 8.56
C THR A 135 -3.45 6.42 9.57
N TRP A 136 -2.15 6.67 9.41
CA TRP A 136 -1.12 6.13 10.28
C TRP A 136 0.11 7.05 10.36
N ASN A 137 0.43 7.52 11.57
CA ASN A 137 1.78 8.00 11.86
C ASN A 137 2.71 6.79 12.01
N ILE A 138 3.61 6.62 11.05
CA ILE A 138 4.47 5.43 10.95
C ILE A 138 5.84 5.60 11.61
N ASP A 139 6.09 6.76 12.24
CA ASP A 139 7.29 7.06 13.03
C ASP A 139 8.60 6.78 12.25
N GLY A 140 8.70 7.26 11.02
CA GLY A 140 9.93 7.08 10.22
C GLY A 140 11.15 7.80 10.79
N LEU A 141 10.97 8.61 11.84
CA LEU A 141 12.04 9.25 12.58
C LEU A 141 12.80 8.26 13.47
N ASP A 142 12.13 7.28 14.08
CA ASP A 142 12.81 6.19 14.78
C ASP A 142 13.53 5.26 13.78
N GLN A 143 14.86 5.23 13.86
CA GLN A 143 15.70 4.41 13.00
C GLN A 143 15.76 2.94 13.45
N SER A 144 15.28 2.64 14.67
CA SER A 144 15.24 1.29 15.21
C SER A 144 14.32 0.42 14.38
N ASN A 145 14.86 -0.68 13.85
CA ASN A 145 14.14 -1.66 13.03
C ASN A 145 13.35 -1.04 11.85
N LEU A 146 13.79 0.12 11.33
CA LEU A 146 13.02 0.90 10.35
C LEU A 146 12.61 0.07 9.13
N SER A 147 13.52 -0.74 8.58
CA SER A 147 13.23 -1.58 7.41
C SER A 147 12.19 -2.67 7.71
N GLU A 148 12.23 -3.26 8.91
CA GLU A 148 11.26 -4.27 9.33
C GLU A 148 9.89 -3.66 9.59
N ARG A 149 9.85 -2.49 10.23
CA ARG A 149 8.63 -1.70 10.44
C ARG A 149 8.02 -1.25 9.12
N ALA A 150 8.84 -0.80 8.16
CA ALA A 150 8.42 -0.47 6.81
C ALA A 150 7.82 -1.66 6.08
N ARG A 151 8.45 -2.83 6.20
CA ARG A 151 7.89 -4.09 5.69
C ARG A 151 6.54 -4.40 6.33
N GLY A 152 6.42 -4.26 7.65
CA GLY A 152 5.17 -4.47 8.38
C GLY A 152 4.04 -3.56 7.87
N VAL A 153 4.30 -2.27 7.71
CA VAL A 153 3.34 -1.31 7.13
C VAL A 153 2.90 -1.76 5.74
N CYS A 154 3.82 -2.10 4.84
CA CYS A 154 3.48 -2.61 3.51
C CYS A 154 2.65 -3.90 3.55
N SER A 155 2.94 -4.82 4.48
CA SER A 155 2.13 -6.04 4.66
C SER A 155 0.68 -5.71 5.03
N TYR A 156 0.45 -4.74 5.93
CA TYR A 156 -0.89 -4.30 6.27
C TYR A 156 -1.60 -3.59 5.10
N LEU A 157 -0.87 -2.79 4.33
CA LEU A 157 -1.40 -2.15 3.11
C LEU A 157 -1.80 -3.18 2.05
N ALA A 158 -1.06 -4.29 1.93
CA ALA A 158 -1.40 -5.39 1.04
C ALA A 158 -2.61 -6.18 1.55
N LEU A 159 -2.65 -6.48 2.85
CA LEU A 159 -3.70 -7.25 3.51
C LEU A 159 -5.07 -6.55 3.41
N TYR A 160 -5.15 -5.30 3.89
CA TYR A 160 -6.42 -4.57 3.95
C TYR A 160 -6.74 -3.84 2.64
N SER A 161 -5.72 -3.55 1.82
CA SER A 161 -5.87 -2.92 0.51
C SER A 161 -6.77 -1.67 0.52
N PRO A 162 -6.55 -0.68 1.41
CA PRO A 162 -7.39 0.51 1.51
C PRO A 162 -7.44 1.30 0.19
N ASP A 163 -8.52 2.05 -0.05
CA ASP A 163 -8.61 2.91 -1.25
C ASP A 163 -7.73 4.15 -1.13
N VAL A 164 -7.61 4.70 0.09
CA VAL A 164 -6.79 5.86 0.43
C VAL A 164 -5.99 5.59 1.70
N VAL A 165 -4.73 6.03 1.71
CA VAL A 165 -3.86 5.98 2.91
C VAL A 165 -3.28 7.36 3.17
N PHE A 166 -3.36 7.82 4.42
CA PHE A 166 -2.65 8.99 4.93
C PHE A 166 -1.53 8.53 5.86
N LEU A 167 -0.29 8.89 5.52
CA LEU A 167 0.88 8.60 6.33
C LEU A 167 1.47 9.89 6.90
N GLN A 168 1.91 9.84 8.15
CA GLN A 168 2.70 10.88 8.79
C GLN A 168 4.08 10.34 9.19
N GLU A 169 5.07 11.23 9.30
CA GLU A 169 6.47 10.89 9.60
C GLU A 169 7.12 9.96 8.56
N VAL A 170 6.79 10.15 7.29
CA VAL A 170 7.51 9.54 6.18
C VAL A 170 8.84 10.25 5.99
N ILE A 171 9.92 9.52 5.77
CA ILE A 171 11.25 10.05 5.38
C ILE A 171 11.64 9.57 3.97
N PRO A 172 12.60 10.21 3.27
CA PRO A 172 12.92 9.86 1.89
C PRO A 172 13.26 8.37 1.66
N PRO A 173 14.06 7.69 2.50
CA PRO A 173 14.30 6.24 2.35
C PRO A 173 13.03 5.39 2.45
N TYR A 174 12.11 5.77 3.35
CA TYR A 174 10.81 5.11 3.51
C TYR A 174 9.92 5.36 2.30
N TYR A 175 9.91 6.59 1.77
CA TYR A 175 9.19 6.94 0.55
C TYR A 175 9.66 6.10 -0.65
N GLU A 176 10.97 5.93 -0.83
CA GLU A 176 11.52 5.04 -1.87
C GLU A 176 11.10 3.58 -1.67
N TYR A 177 11.08 3.11 -0.42
CA TYR A 177 10.62 1.76 -0.11
C TYR A 177 9.13 1.56 -0.44
N LEU A 178 8.27 2.54 -0.09
CA LEU A 178 6.85 2.50 -0.43
C LEU A 178 6.63 2.48 -1.94
N LYS A 179 7.38 3.27 -2.72
CA LYS A 179 7.29 3.23 -4.19
C LYS A 179 7.64 1.85 -4.76
N LYS A 180 8.62 1.15 -4.17
CA LYS A 180 9.04 -0.19 -4.58
C LYS A 180 8.04 -1.28 -4.20
N ARG A 181 7.40 -1.17 -3.02
CA ARG A 181 6.58 -2.27 -2.45
C ARG A 181 5.06 -2.04 -2.59
N ALA A 182 4.58 -0.80 -2.56
CA ALA A 182 3.16 -0.46 -2.67
C ALA A 182 2.80 0.01 -4.10
N VAL A 183 3.22 -0.76 -5.11
CA VAL A 183 3.13 -0.39 -6.54
C VAL A 183 1.71 -0.14 -7.06
N SER A 184 0.70 -0.69 -6.37
CA SER A 184 -0.73 -0.49 -6.68
C SER A 184 -1.26 0.90 -6.32
N TYR A 185 -0.45 1.73 -5.65
CA TYR A 185 -0.80 3.08 -5.24
C TYR A 185 -0.01 4.14 -6.03
N THR A 186 -0.66 5.28 -6.26
CA THR A 186 0.00 6.55 -6.59
C THR A 186 0.31 7.25 -5.28
N ILE A 187 1.56 7.69 -5.07
CA ILE A 187 1.99 8.28 -3.80
C ILE A 187 2.32 9.76 -4.00
N ILE A 188 1.62 10.62 -3.25
CA ILE A 188 1.80 12.06 -3.21
C ILE A 188 2.54 12.42 -1.92
N ALA A 189 3.70 13.05 -2.04
CA ALA A 189 4.48 13.50 -0.89
C ALA A 189 4.10 14.94 -0.48
N GLY A 190 4.08 15.21 0.81
CA GLY A 190 3.85 16.55 1.39
C GLY A 190 5.12 17.39 1.51
N ASN A 191 6.30 16.80 1.26
CA ASN A 191 7.59 17.48 1.16
C ASN A 191 8.61 16.58 0.44
N GLU A 192 9.79 17.10 0.15
CA GLU A 192 10.89 16.33 -0.47
C GLU A 192 11.97 15.91 0.55
N ASP A 193 12.23 16.76 1.54
CA ASP A 193 13.29 16.58 2.54
C ASP A 193 12.74 16.42 3.97
N GLY A 194 13.62 15.95 4.87
CA GLY A 194 13.31 15.78 6.28
C GLY A 194 12.28 14.66 6.51
N TYR A 195 11.23 14.96 7.28
CA TYR A 195 10.08 14.08 7.41
C TYR A 195 8.81 14.82 6.97
N PHE A 196 7.87 14.07 6.42
CA PHE A 196 6.70 14.64 5.78
C PHE A 196 5.49 13.70 5.84
N THR A 197 4.34 14.23 5.43
CA THR A 197 3.14 13.42 5.20
C THR A 197 3.17 12.82 3.79
N ALA A 198 2.53 11.68 3.60
CA ALA A 198 2.28 11.13 2.27
C ALA A 198 0.82 10.69 2.14
N MET A 199 0.28 10.83 0.94
CA MET A 199 -1.05 10.34 0.59
C MET A 199 -0.94 9.28 -0.50
N MET A 200 -1.45 8.09 -0.25
CA MET A 200 -1.44 6.98 -1.20
C MET A 200 -2.85 6.77 -1.75
N LEU A 201 -2.96 6.75 -3.07
CA LEU A 201 -4.23 6.63 -3.80
C LEU A 201 -4.23 5.35 -4.61
N LYS A 202 -5.17 4.43 -4.35
CA LYS A 202 -5.23 3.15 -5.04
C LYS A 202 -5.55 3.35 -6.53
N LYS A 203 -4.60 3.04 -7.41
CA LYS A 203 -4.67 3.33 -8.86
C LYS A 203 -5.92 2.80 -9.54
N SER A 204 -6.42 1.65 -9.09
CA SER A 204 -7.60 1.01 -9.67
C SER A 204 -8.94 1.68 -9.31
N ARG A 205 -8.98 2.56 -8.30
CA ARG A 205 -10.23 3.11 -7.74
C ARG A 205 -10.25 4.62 -7.57
N VAL A 206 -9.09 5.24 -7.35
CA VAL A 206 -8.98 6.66 -7.04
C VAL A 206 -8.24 7.39 -8.15
N LYS A 207 -8.91 8.33 -8.80
CA LYS A 207 -8.33 9.19 -9.83
C LYS A 207 -7.95 10.54 -9.23
N LEU A 208 -6.65 10.86 -9.25
CA LEU A 208 -6.16 12.19 -8.89
C LEU A 208 -6.60 13.24 -9.92
N ILE A 209 -7.17 14.36 -9.45
CA ILE A 209 -7.55 15.52 -10.27
C ILE A 209 -6.54 16.64 -10.07
N ALA A 210 -6.28 17.01 -8.81
CA ALA A 210 -5.33 18.06 -8.44
C ALA A 210 -4.73 17.78 -7.07
N GLN A 211 -3.56 18.35 -6.81
CA GLN A 211 -2.93 18.32 -5.49
C GLN A 211 -2.33 19.69 -5.16
N ARG A 212 -2.28 20.01 -3.88
CA ARG A 212 -1.64 21.23 -3.37
C ARG A 212 -1.14 21.03 -1.94
N ILE A 213 -0.16 21.84 -1.56
CA ILE A 213 0.33 21.92 -0.18
C ILE A 213 -0.04 23.30 0.35
N VAL A 214 -0.74 23.35 1.48
CA VAL A 214 -1.02 24.60 2.19
C VAL A 214 -0.01 24.72 3.34
N PRO A 215 0.88 25.72 3.33
CA PRO A 215 1.93 25.85 4.33
C PRO A 215 1.37 26.31 5.68
N TYR A 216 2.06 25.96 6.76
CA TYR A 216 1.88 26.57 8.08
C TYR A 216 3.08 27.50 8.37
N PRO A 217 2.95 28.82 8.16
CA PRO A 217 4.12 29.72 8.21
C PRO A 217 4.83 29.79 9.57
N SER A 218 4.14 29.45 10.65
CA SER A 218 4.63 29.51 12.03
C SER A 218 5.06 28.16 12.60
N THR A 219 5.04 27.08 11.81
CA THR A 219 5.53 25.78 12.26
C THR A 219 7.02 25.80 12.57
N ALA A 220 7.43 25.11 13.63
CA ALA A 220 8.84 24.85 13.93
C ALA A 220 9.25 23.41 13.55
N MET A 221 8.33 22.64 12.95
CA MET A 221 8.45 21.20 12.78
C MET A 221 8.17 20.76 11.33
N LEU A 222 8.34 21.65 10.34
CA LEU A 222 8.16 21.37 8.91
C LEU A 222 6.73 20.91 8.55
N ARG A 223 5.72 21.35 9.31
CA ARG A 223 4.34 20.91 9.13
C ARG A 223 3.65 21.66 7.99
N ASN A 224 2.74 20.98 7.33
CA ASN A 224 1.85 21.55 6.31
C ASN A 224 0.56 20.73 6.21
N LEU A 225 -0.39 21.22 5.42
CA LEU A 225 -1.58 20.48 5.02
C LEU A 225 -1.41 20.01 3.58
N LEU A 226 -1.35 18.70 3.38
CA LEU A 226 -1.36 18.08 2.06
C LEU A 226 -2.82 17.87 1.64
N VAL A 227 -3.19 18.41 0.48
CA VAL A 227 -4.54 18.30 -0.08
C VAL A 227 -4.51 17.67 -1.47
N ALA A 228 -5.42 16.73 -1.71
CA ALA A 228 -5.65 16.15 -3.03
C ALA A 228 -7.14 16.13 -3.35
N ASP A 229 -7.50 16.70 -4.50
CA ASP A 229 -8.82 16.58 -5.08
C ASP A 229 -8.82 15.32 -5.96
N VAL A 230 -9.74 14.41 -5.68
CA VAL A 230 -9.83 13.10 -6.34
C VAL A 230 -11.25 12.79 -6.81
N SER A 231 -11.38 11.88 -7.77
CA SER A 231 -12.63 11.26 -8.15
C SER A 231 -12.63 9.80 -7.72
N ILE A 232 -13.65 9.40 -6.94
CA ILE A 232 -13.85 8.02 -6.47
C ILE A 232 -15.25 7.59 -6.91
N SER A 233 -15.33 6.61 -7.81
CA SER A 233 -16.59 6.10 -8.35
C SER A 233 -17.53 7.21 -8.88
N GLY A 234 -16.94 8.26 -9.48
CA GLY A 234 -17.65 9.42 -10.02
C GLY A 234 -17.96 10.55 -9.02
N ASN A 235 -17.64 10.39 -7.74
CA ASN A 235 -17.81 11.42 -6.72
C ASN A 235 -16.53 12.24 -6.54
N ASN A 236 -16.69 13.56 -6.45
CA ASN A 236 -15.58 14.46 -6.13
C ASN A 236 -15.32 14.43 -4.62
N VAL A 237 -14.10 14.08 -4.25
CA VAL A 237 -13.66 14.02 -2.85
C VAL A 237 -12.40 14.87 -2.68
N CYS A 238 -12.40 15.76 -1.70
CA CYS A 238 -11.24 16.52 -1.27
C CYS A 238 -10.61 15.81 -0.06
N LEU A 239 -9.48 15.16 -0.28
CA LEU A 239 -8.70 14.46 0.73
C LEU A 239 -7.67 15.41 1.33
N MET A 240 -7.55 15.41 2.66
CA MET A 240 -6.63 16.28 3.38
C MET A 240 -5.92 15.50 4.48
N THR A 241 -4.59 15.64 4.56
CA THR A 241 -3.82 15.10 5.68
C THR A 241 -2.77 16.07 6.18
N SER A 242 -2.52 16.01 7.48
CA SER A 242 -1.56 16.84 8.19
C SER A 242 -1.01 16.09 9.39
N HIS A 243 0.20 16.48 9.82
CA HIS A 243 0.75 16.14 11.12
C HIS A 243 0.85 17.45 11.92
N LEU A 244 -0.14 17.77 12.75
CA LEU A 244 -0.17 19.07 13.44
C LEU A 244 0.88 19.13 14.56
N GLU A 245 1.31 20.35 14.91
CA GLU A 245 2.43 20.64 15.79
C GLU A 245 2.42 19.78 17.06
N SER A 246 3.51 19.05 17.27
CA SER A 246 3.61 18.05 18.31
C SER A 246 3.93 18.67 19.67
N THR A 247 3.84 17.82 20.70
CA THR A 247 4.10 18.17 22.10
C THR A 247 3.10 19.16 22.72
N LYS A 248 3.06 19.18 24.05
CA LYS A 248 2.13 20.01 24.82
C LYS A 248 2.45 21.50 24.70
N SER A 249 3.73 21.87 24.64
CA SER A 249 4.17 23.28 24.62
C SER A 249 3.75 24.04 23.37
N HIS A 250 3.47 23.35 22.26
CA HIS A 250 3.07 23.96 21.00
C HIS A 250 1.55 23.99 20.78
N SER A 251 0.75 23.94 21.86
CA SER A 251 -0.71 24.02 21.83
C SER A 251 -1.23 25.17 20.97
N LYS A 252 -0.68 26.38 21.14
CA LYS A 252 -1.10 27.56 20.38
C LYS A 252 -0.90 27.39 18.87
N GLU A 253 0.25 26.85 18.46
CA GLU A 253 0.54 26.65 17.04
C GLU A 253 -0.32 25.54 16.46
N ARG A 254 -0.50 24.42 17.18
CA ARG A 254 -1.40 23.34 16.77
C ARG A 254 -2.84 23.83 16.55
N LEU A 255 -3.35 24.72 17.40
CA LEU A 255 -4.66 25.34 17.23
C LEU A 255 -4.72 26.26 16.00
N ASN A 256 -3.68 27.07 15.76
CA ASN A 256 -3.60 27.90 14.53
C ASN A 256 -3.63 27.03 13.27
N GLN A 257 -2.91 25.90 13.28
CA GLN A 257 -2.88 24.96 12.16
C GLN A 257 -4.25 24.29 11.98
N MET A 258 -4.92 23.94 13.07
CA MET A 258 -6.28 23.41 13.03
C MET A 258 -7.27 24.42 12.43
N ASP A 259 -7.14 25.71 12.73
CA ASP A 259 -7.95 26.76 12.10
C ASP A 259 -7.71 26.82 10.58
N VAL A 260 -6.47 26.63 10.12
CA VAL A 260 -6.15 26.54 8.68
C VAL A 260 -6.82 25.33 8.05
N VAL A 261 -6.78 24.16 8.71
CA VAL A 261 -7.49 22.95 8.27
C VAL A 261 -8.99 23.22 8.12
N ILE A 262 -9.63 23.76 9.17
CA ILE A 262 -11.08 24.01 9.17
C ILE A 262 -11.47 25.00 8.09
N LYS A 263 -10.72 26.10 7.92
CA LYS A 263 -10.96 27.04 6.81
C LYS A 263 -10.86 26.35 5.46
N THR A 264 -9.84 25.50 5.27
CA THR A 264 -9.68 24.75 4.02
C THR A 264 -10.83 23.78 3.76
N ILE A 265 -11.38 23.15 4.82
CA ILE A 265 -12.58 22.31 4.74
C ILE A 265 -13.80 23.13 4.33
N LEU A 266 -14.00 24.30 4.93
CA LEU A 266 -15.14 25.19 4.67
C LEU A 266 -15.08 25.86 3.28
N ASP A 267 -13.88 26.08 2.76
CA ASP A 267 -13.66 26.66 1.43
C ASP A 267 -13.82 25.63 0.29
N ALA A 268 -13.98 24.34 0.62
CA ALA A 268 -14.17 23.30 -0.38
C ALA A 268 -15.52 23.49 -1.13
N PRO A 269 -15.61 23.11 -2.42
CA PRO A 269 -16.85 23.23 -3.17
C PRO A 269 -18.01 22.49 -2.50
N PRO A 270 -19.23 23.07 -2.43
CA PRO A 270 -20.38 22.42 -1.78
C PRO A 270 -20.78 21.07 -2.38
N SER A 271 -20.37 20.79 -3.62
CA SER A 271 -20.63 19.53 -4.32
C SER A 271 -19.59 18.43 -4.03
N SER A 272 -18.56 18.72 -3.25
CA SER A 272 -17.47 17.80 -2.93
C SER A 272 -17.61 17.24 -1.52
N THR A 273 -17.34 15.94 -1.36
CA THR A 273 -17.15 15.36 -0.03
C THR A 273 -15.76 15.73 0.47
N VAL A 274 -15.63 16.14 1.74
CA VAL A 274 -14.32 16.49 2.32
C VAL A 274 -13.96 15.48 3.40
N ILE A 275 -12.73 14.97 3.35
CA ILE A 275 -12.18 14.06 4.35
C ILE A 275 -10.84 14.63 4.81
N PHE A 276 -10.79 15.03 6.08
CA PHE A 276 -9.54 15.36 6.76
C PHE A 276 -9.20 14.26 7.77
N GLY A 277 -7.93 13.82 7.76
CA GLY A 277 -7.43 12.87 8.73
C GLY A 277 -5.91 12.91 8.86
N GLY A 278 -5.40 12.58 10.04
CA GLY A 278 -3.97 12.54 10.32
C GLY A 278 -3.68 12.57 11.82
N ASP A 279 -2.40 12.64 12.16
CA ASP A 279 -1.97 12.88 13.53
C ASP A 279 -2.18 14.35 13.90
N THR A 280 -3.32 14.61 14.55
CA THR A 280 -3.68 15.96 14.96
C THR A 280 -2.92 16.43 16.19
N ASN A 281 -2.28 15.55 16.95
CA ASN A 281 -1.72 15.87 18.26
C ASN A 281 -2.68 16.60 19.22
N LEU A 282 -3.99 16.67 18.93
CA LEU A 282 -4.94 17.44 19.72
C LEU A 282 -5.23 16.73 21.05
N ARG A 283 -5.53 17.55 22.04
CA ARG A 283 -6.12 17.09 23.31
C ARG A 283 -7.58 17.52 23.33
N ASP A 284 -8.42 16.81 24.07
CA ASP A 284 -9.87 17.06 24.10
C ASP A 284 -10.24 18.51 24.45
N GLN A 285 -9.46 19.17 25.33
CA GLN A 285 -9.65 20.57 25.69
C GLN A 285 -9.43 21.53 24.50
N GLU A 286 -8.49 21.22 23.62
CA GLU A 286 -8.19 21.99 22.41
C GLU A 286 -9.28 21.78 21.36
N ALA A 287 -9.71 20.52 21.17
CA ALA A 287 -10.78 20.17 20.25
C ALA A 287 -12.11 20.83 20.64
N SER A 288 -12.48 20.79 21.92
CA SER A 288 -13.72 21.38 22.45
C SER A 288 -13.81 22.89 22.22
N THR A 289 -12.66 23.58 22.20
CA THR A 289 -12.59 25.03 21.94
C THR A 289 -12.71 25.34 20.45
N THR A 290 -12.25 24.43 19.60
CA THR A 290 -12.18 24.62 18.15
C THR A 290 -13.50 24.30 17.47
N PHE A 291 -14.18 23.24 17.90
CA PHE A 291 -15.43 22.75 17.33
C PHE A 291 -16.65 23.22 18.12
N VAL A 292 -16.83 24.53 18.26
CA VAL A 292 -18.09 25.07 18.78
C VAL A 292 -19.11 25.08 17.65
N TRP A 293 -19.80 23.95 17.48
CA TRP A 293 -20.95 23.85 16.59
C TRP A 293 -22.08 24.70 17.18
N SER A 294 -22.41 25.82 16.53
CA SER A 294 -23.67 26.51 16.85
C SER A 294 -24.82 25.65 16.30
N PRO A 295 -25.83 25.33 17.13
CA PRO A 295 -26.97 24.52 16.71
C PRO A 295 -27.81 25.19 15.63
#